data_AF-A0A062XVJ9-F1
#
_entry.id   AF-A0A062XVJ9-F1
#
_cell.length_a   1.000
_cell.length_b   1.000
_cell.length_c   1.000
_cell.angle_alpha   90.00
_cell.angle_beta   90.00
_cell.angle_gamma   90.00
#
_symmetry.space_group_name_H-M   'P 1'
#
loop_
_entity.id
_entity.type
_entity.pdbx_description
1 polymer ?
#
loop_
_entity_poly.entity_id
_entity_poly.type
_entity_poly.pdbx_seq_one_letter_code
_entity_poly.pdbx_strand_id
1 'polypeptide(L)'
;MGLWDHNLVTGKVIRTPEWARMLGYEPEEIPPTSEAWRALIHPEDLPAVDEAAYRHQVGESPEFEVEHRLRTKSGDYKWILNWGRVVERDASGRGLRALGAHVDIHRRKTAELEREQLLAELLRAQSEMRQLKGIIPICASCKRVRIDADSWQQLEAYIREHSEADFSHGLCPDCLEKYFPAPKKE
;
A
#
# COMPACT_ATOMS: atom_id res chain seq x y z
N MET A 1 3.39 24.29 5.68
CA MET A 1 4.82 23.94 5.61
C MET A 1 5.53 24.76 6.66
N GLY A 2 6.43 24.15 7.41
CA GLY A 2 7.30 24.84 8.36
C GLY A 2 8.73 24.87 7.85
N LEU A 3 9.51 25.90 8.19
CA LEU A 3 10.94 25.96 7.87
C LEU A 3 11.76 25.80 9.14
N TRP A 4 12.99 25.33 8.99
CA TRP A 4 13.93 25.23 10.08
C TRP A 4 15.34 25.67 9.70
N ASP A 5 16.04 26.23 10.68
CA ASP A 5 17.44 26.62 10.64
C ASP A 5 18.16 25.99 11.83
N HIS A 6 19.03 25.03 11.55
CA HIS A 6 19.70 24.22 12.55
C HIS A 6 21.20 24.55 12.57
N ASN A 7 21.65 25.04 13.71
CA ASN A 7 23.07 25.14 14.01
C ASN A 7 23.58 23.78 14.53
N LEU A 8 24.31 23.06 13.68
CA LEU A 8 24.77 21.69 13.93
C LEU A 8 25.88 21.60 15.00
N VAL A 9 26.48 22.73 15.37
CA VAL A 9 27.53 22.80 16.41
C VAL A 9 26.91 22.96 17.80
N THR A 10 25.90 23.83 17.92
CA THR A 10 25.25 24.16 19.19
C THR A 10 23.99 23.35 19.48
N GLY A 11 23.44 22.68 18.47
CA GLY A 11 22.16 21.95 18.56
C GLY A 11 20.92 22.85 18.57
N LYS A 12 21.08 24.17 18.48
CA LYS A 12 19.96 25.12 18.45
C LYS A 12 19.23 25.05 17.11
N VAL A 13 17.90 25.02 17.16
CA VAL A 13 17.04 25.01 15.97
C VAL A 13 16.02 26.12 16.06
N ILE A 14 16.01 27.00 15.05
CA ILE A 14 14.93 27.97 14.86
C ILE A 14 13.94 27.35 13.89
N ARG A 15 12.64 27.41 14.22
CA ARG A 15 11.56 26.92 13.35
C ARG A 15 10.53 28.01 13.14
N THR A 16 9.91 28.04 11.97
CA THR A 16 8.83 28.99 11.73
C THR A 16 7.58 28.59 12.54
N PRO A 17 6.75 29.54 12.99
CA PRO A 17 5.53 29.25 13.74
C PRO A 17 4.57 28.26 13.03
N GLU A 18 4.56 28.25 11.71
CA GLU A 18 3.76 27.34 10.87
C GLU A 18 4.09 25.86 11.12
N TRP A 19 5.32 25.56 11.57
CA TRP A 19 5.74 24.20 11.92
C TRP A 19 5.00 23.65 13.16
N ALA A 20 4.80 24.48 14.19
CA ALA A 20 4.03 24.03 15.36
C ALA A 20 2.54 23.92 14.99
N ARG A 21 2.03 24.93 14.27
CA ARG A 21 0.62 25.00 13.86
C ARG A 21 0.19 23.85 12.95
N MET A 22 1.06 23.38 12.05
CA MET A 22 0.71 22.24 11.17
C MET A 22 0.47 20.92 11.94
N LEU A 23 0.98 20.82 13.16
CA LEU A 23 0.81 19.71 14.11
C LEU A 23 -0.27 20.02 15.18
N GLY A 24 -0.89 21.19 15.10
CA GLY A 24 -1.93 21.64 16.05
C GLY A 24 -1.39 22.25 17.34
N TYR A 25 -0.09 22.51 17.45
CA TYR A 25 0.52 23.18 18.60
C TYR A 25 0.63 24.68 18.37
N GLU A 26 0.65 25.44 19.46
CA GLU A 26 1.17 26.80 19.45
C GLU A 26 2.71 26.80 19.48
N PRO A 27 3.39 27.77 18.84
CA PRO A 27 4.86 27.81 18.76
C PRO A 27 5.56 27.72 20.11
N GLU A 28 4.96 28.26 21.17
CA GLU A 28 5.51 28.30 22.52
C GLU A 28 5.37 26.95 23.26
N GLU A 29 4.51 26.04 22.77
CA GLU A 29 4.29 24.73 23.39
C GLU A 29 5.42 23.74 23.09
N ILE A 30 6.22 24.00 22.03
CA ILE A 30 7.32 23.13 21.66
C ILE A 30 8.65 23.86 21.85
N PRO A 31 9.55 23.35 22.71
CA PRO A 31 10.86 23.95 22.88
C PRO A 31 11.64 24.04 21.55
N PRO A 32 12.41 25.13 21.31
CA PRO A 32 13.17 25.34 20.07
C PRO A 32 14.48 24.53 20.07
N THR A 33 14.38 23.22 20.30
CA THR A 33 15.52 22.31 20.34
C THR A 33 15.35 21.15 19.36
N SER A 34 16.43 20.46 19.05
CA SER A 34 16.38 19.25 18.23
C SER A 34 15.71 18.10 18.99
N GLU A 35 15.97 18.00 20.29
CA GLU A 35 15.45 16.97 21.19
C GLU A 35 13.92 17.05 21.31
N ALA A 36 13.35 18.25 21.38
CA ALA A 36 11.91 18.44 21.44
C ALA A 36 11.21 17.95 20.15
N TRP A 37 11.80 18.21 18.98
CA TRP A 37 11.31 17.64 17.72
C TRP A 37 11.48 16.12 17.71
N ARG A 38 12.63 15.60 18.13
CA ARG A 38 12.91 14.17 18.18
C ARG A 38 11.94 13.42 19.09
N ALA A 39 11.52 14.02 20.19
CA ALA A 39 10.51 13.47 21.11
C ALA A 39 9.09 13.38 20.51
N LEU A 40 8.81 14.09 19.41
CA LEU A 40 7.55 13.99 18.68
C LEU A 40 7.59 12.93 17.57
N ILE A 41 8.76 12.41 17.22
CA ILE A 41 8.89 11.38 16.18
C ILE A 41 8.32 10.07 16.68
N HIS A 42 7.58 9.38 15.81
CA HIS A 42 7.11 8.03 16.11
C HIS A 42 8.30 7.09 16.40
N PRO A 43 8.26 6.26 17.45
CA PRO A 43 9.42 5.46 17.86
C PRO A 43 10.01 4.55 16.77
N GLU A 44 9.15 4.01 15.90
CA GLU A 44 9.57 3.17 14.77
C GLU A 44 10.34 3.93 13.69
N ASP A 45 10.13 5.25 13.57
CA ASP A 45 10.76 6.06 12.52
C ASP A 45 12.11 6.65 12.99
N LEU A 46 12.36 6.66 14.31
CA LEU A 46 13.59 7.22 14.90
C LEU A 46 14.89 6.68 14.29
N PRO A 47 15.07 5.35 14.11
CA PRO A 47 16.33 4.82 13.60
C PRO A 47 16.66 5.35 12.19
N ALA A 48 15.67 5.39 11.30
CA ALA A 48 15.85 5.88 9.93
C ALA A 48 16.14 7.39 9.88
N VAL A 49 15.46 8.16 10.75
CA VAL A 49 15.71 9.60 10.86
C VAL A 49 17.12 9.90 11.37
N ASP A 50 17.57 9.17 12.40
CA ASP A 50 18.90 9.36 12.99
C ASP A 50 20.01 9.00 12.00
N GLU A 51 19.85 7.90 11.25
CA GLU A 51 20.79 7.49 10.20
C GLU A 51 20.90 8.56 9.11
N ALA A 52 19.76 9.03 8.59
CA ALA A 52 19.75 10.07 7.55
C ALA A 52 20.39 11.38 8.04
N ALA A 53 20.11 11.76 9.29
CA ALA A 53 20.69 12.97 9.89
C ALA A 53 22.22 12.85 10.03
N TYR A 54 22.70 11.69 10.48
CA TYR A 54 24.13 11.41 10.58
C TYR A 54 24.81 11.51 9.22
N ARG A 55 24.33 10.78 8.21
CA ARG A 55 24.89 10.76 6.84
C ARG A 55 24.96 12.16 6.24
N HIS A 56 23.92 12.96 6.44
CA HIS A 56 23.88 14.35 5.97
C HIS A 56 24.93 15.23 6.69
N GLN A 57 25.07 15.08 8.01
CA GLN A 57 26.01 15.86 8.81
C GLN A 57 27.46 15.56 8.44
N VAL A 58 27.82 14.29 8.25
CA VAL A 58 29.18 13.87 7.86
C VAL A 58 29.48 14.07 6.37
N GLY A 59 28.49 14.49 5.58
CA GLY A 59 28.66 14.79 4.16
C GLY A 59 28.59 13.57 3.23
N GLU A 60 28.16 12.41 3.73
CA GLU A 60 27.88 11.22 2.93
C GLU A 60 26.59 11.35 2.09
N SER A 61 25.69 12.26 2.52
CA SER A 61 24.52 12.65 1.74
C SER A 61 24.54 14.17 1.50
N PRO A 62 24.32 14.64 0.25
CA PRO A 62 24.20 16.06 -0.03
C PRO A 62 22.94 16.68 0.58
N GLU A 63 21.92 15.85 0.83
CA GLU A 63 20.60 16.28 1.30
C GLU A 63 20.14 15.38 2.43
N PHE A 64 19.46 15.97 3.40
CA PHE A 64 18.67 15.24 4.39
C PHE A 64 17.24 15.18 3.87
N GLU A 65 16.69 13.99 3.69
CA GLU A 65 15.32 13.81 3.23
C GLU A 65 14.72 12.56 3.87
N VAL A 66 13.65 12.74 4.67
CA VAL A 66 12.96 11.64 5.36
C VAL A 66 11.46 11.90 5.46
N GLU A 67 10.68 10.87 5.15
CA GLU A 67 9.25 10.82 5.45
C GLU A 67 9.06 10.09 6.78
N HIS A 68 8.51 10.77 7.78
CA HIS A 68 8.34 10.21 9.12
C HIS A 68 7.08 10.76 9.79
N ARG A 69 6.63 10.08 10.82
CA ARG A 69 5.45 10.45 11.59
C ARG A 69 5.83 11.36 12.75
N LEU A 70 5.14 12.50 12.87
CA LEU A 70 5.19 13.38 14.03
C LEU A 70 3.89 13.31 14.80
N ARG A 71 3.98 13.23 16.12
CA ARG A 71 2.85 13.30 17.04
C ARG A 71 2.26 14.71 17.04
N THR A 72 0.96 14.78 16.88
CA THR A 72 0.16 16.00 16.92
C THR A 72 -0.35 16.28 18.33
N LYS A 73 -0.89 17.49 18.55
CA LYS A 73 -1.47 17.86 19.85
C LYS A 73 -2.63 16.97 20.29
N SER A 74 -3.38 16.37 19.36
CA SER A 74 -4.46 15.42 19.68
C SER A 74 -3.94 14.06 20.14
N GLY A 75 -2.64 13.77 19.96
CA GLY A 75 -2.03 12.47 20.24
C GLY A 75 -1.91 11.57 19.01
N ASP A 76 -2.56 11.91 17.91
CA ASP A 76 -2.45 11.19 16.64
C ASP A 76 -1.14 11.50 15.92
N TYR A 77 -0.81 10.71 14.91
CA TYR A 77 0.39 10.90 14.10
C TYR A 77 0.08 11.45 12.71
N LYS A 78 0.92 12.38 12.27
CA LYS A 78 0.85 12.99 10.94
C LYS A 78 2.11 12.68 10.15
N TRP A 79 1.96 12.35 8.87
CA TRP A 79 3.11 12.10 8.00
C TRP A 79 3.72 13.42 7.53
N ILE A 80 5.02 13.56 7.76
CA ILE A 80 5.78 14.76 7.47
C ILE A 80 6.99 14.37 6.63
N LEU A 81 7.14 15.04 5.50
CA LEU A 81 8.40 15.07 4.76
C LEU A 81 9.27 16.14 5.41
N ASN A 82 10.43 15.75 5.91
CA ASN A 82 11.45 16.69 6.35
C ASN A 82 12.63 16.61 5.39
N TRP A 83 12.90 17.72 4.72
CA TRP A 83 13.98 17.82 3.77
C TRP A 83 14.84 19.04 4.07
N GLY A 84 16.14 18.98 3.78
CA GLY A 84 17.05 20.07 4.02
C GLY A 84 18.46 19.81 3.53
N ARG A 85 19.29 20.86 3.58
CA ARG A 85 20.68 20.82 3.13
C ARG A 85 21.60 21.57 4.10
N VAL A 86 22.83 21.09 4.24
CA VAL A 86 23.90 21.84 4.89
C VAL A 86 24.26 23.04 4.02
N VAL A 87 24.16 24.25 4.59
CA VAL A 87 24.48 25.52 3.90
C VAL A 87 25.86 26.06 4.25
N GLU A 88 26.44 25.62 5.37
CA GLU A 88 27.77 26.02 5.83
C GLU A 88 28.53 24.78 6.31
N ARG A 89 29.77 24.58 5.84
CA ARG A 89 30.66 23.48 6.21
C ARG A 89 32.00 23.99 6.73
N ASP A 90 32.65 23.23 7.61
CA ASP A 90 34.02 23.50 8.04
C ASP A 90 35.06 23.03 7.00
N ALA A 91 36.33 23.35 7.23
CA ALA A 91 37.44 22.95 6.35
C ALA A 91 37.62 21.43 6.22
N SER A 92 37.07 20.64 7.15
CA SER A 92 37.06 19.17 7.09
C SER A 92 35.83 18.58 6.38
N GLY A 93 34.93 19.44 5.89
CA GLY A 93 33.70 19.04 5.22
C GLY A 93 32.51 18.74 6.16
N ARG A 94 32.65 18.92 7.48
CA ARG A 94 31.54 18.70 8.42
C ARG A 94 30.56 19.86 8.39
N GLY A 95 29.26 19.57 8.50
CA GLY A 95 28.22 20.59 8.50
C GLY A 95 28.22 21.46 9.77
N LEU A 96 28.15 22.77 9.58
CA LEU A 96 28.05 23.79 10.64
C LEU A 96 26.61 24.29 10.81
N ARG A 97 25.90 24.46 9.69
CA ARG A 97 24.53 24.95 9.65
C ARG A 97 23.76 24.28 8.53
N ALA A 98 22.51 23.93 8.80
CA ALA A 98 21.60 23.35 7.82
C ALA A 98 20.26 24.08 7.81
N LEU A 99 19.67 24.20 6.63
CA LEU A 99 18.33 24.76 6.42
C LEU A 99 17.44 23.72 5.78
N GLY A 100 16.15 23.77 6.07
CA GLY A 100 15.19 22.88 5.43
C GLY A 100 13.74 23.19 5.76
N ALA A 101 12.87 22.26 5.42
CA ALA A 101 11.44 22.39 5.61
C ALA A 101 10.75 21.09 6.03
N HIS A 102 9.69 21.25 6.81
CA HIS A 102 8.69 20.24 7.10
C HIS A 102 7.46 20.47 6.22
N VAL A 103 7.17 19.49 5.36
CA VAL A 103 6.01 19.49 4.49
C VAL A 103 5.02 18.46 5.00
N ASP A 104 3.77 18.88 5.20
CA ASP A 104 2.68 17.98 5.53
C ASP A 104 2.34 17.13 4.31
N ILE A 105 2.58 15.82 4.42
CA ILE A 105 2.27 14.85 3.38
C ILE A 105 1.20 13.86 3.84
N HIS A 106 0.51 14.13 4.94
CA HIS A 106 -0.47 13.21 5.52
C HIS A 106 -1.59 12.88 4.54
N ARG A 107 -2.17 13.89 3.88
CA ARG A 107 -3.20 13.67 2.87
C ARG A 107 -2.72 12.75 1.73
N ARG A 108 -1.47 12.92 1.28
CA ARG A 108 -0.89 12.08 0.23
C ARG A 108 -0.77 10.63 0.70
N LYS A 109 -0.20 10.41 1.89
CA LYS A 109 -0.02 9.07 2.46
C LYS A 109 -1.33 8.36 2.73
N THR A 110 -2.33 9.07 3.25
CA THR A 110 -3.66 8.50 3.48
C THR A 110 -4.33 8.10 2.16
N ALA A 111 -4.22 8.92 1.12
CA ALA A 111 -4.74 8.57 -0.20
C ALA A 111 -3.99 7.39 -0.86
N GLU A 112 -2.67 7.29 -0.69
CA GLU A 112 -1.87 6.14 -1.14
C GLU A 112 -2.35 4.85 -0.46
N LEU A 113 -2.53 4.88 0.87
CA LEU A 113 -3.01 3.73 1.65
C LEU A 113 -4.43 3.31 1.28
N GLU A 114 -5.36 4.27 1.14
CA GLU A 114 -6.73 4.01 0.73
C GLU A 114 -6.77 3.36 -0.67
N ARG A 115 -5.95 3.86 -1.61
CA ARG A 115 -5.83 3.27 -2.95
C ARG A 115 -5.33 1.84 -2.89
N GLU A 116 -4.32 1.55 -2.07
CA GLU A 116 -3.79 0.19 -1.90
C GLU A 116 -4.83 -0.77 -1.30
N GLN A 117 -5.62 -0.29 -0.33
CA GLN A 117 -6.73 -1.05 0.26
C GLN A 117 -7.79 -1.38 -0.80
N LEU A 118 -8.24 -0.39 -1.57
CA LEU A 118 -9.23 -0.58 -2.63
C LEU A 118 -8.73 -1.54 -3.73
N LEU A 119 -7.44 -1.49 -4.09
CA LEU A 119 -6.85 -2.44 -5.03
C LEU A 119 -6.83 -3.86 -4.48
N ALA A 120 -6.48 -4.02 -3.19
CA ALA A 120 -6.51 -5.33 -2.55
C ALA A 120 -7.93 -5.91 -2.49
N GLU A 121 -8.93 -5.06 -2.20
CA GLU A 121 -10.35 -5.45 -2.21
C GLU A 121 -10.82 -5.85 -3.62
N LEU A 122 -10.48 -5.06 -4.63
CA LEU A 122 -10.80 -5.37 -6.03
C LEU A 122 -10.21 -6.71 -6.47
N LEU A 123 -8.94 -6.97 -6.14
CA LEU A 123 -8.28 -8.23 -6.47
C LEU A 123 -8.93 -9.43 -5.76
N ARG A 124 -9.35 -9.26 -4.50
CA ARG A 124 -10.09 -10.30 -3.76
C ARG A 124 -11.44 -10.58 -4.43
N ALA A 125 -12.23 -9.55 -4.70
CA ALA A 125 -13.52 -9.70 -5.38
C ALA A 125 -13.37 -10.36 -6.77
N GLN A 126 -12.32 -10.02 -7.51
CA GLN A 126 -12.02 -10.66 -8.80
C GLN A 126 -11.64 -12.14 -8.65
N SER A 127 -10.92 -12.50 -7.58
CA SER A 127 -10.55 -13.90 -7.31
C SER A 127 -11.74 -14.77 -6.88
N GLU A 128 -12.75 -14.17 -6.26
CA GLU A 128 -14.00 -14.83 -5.86
C GLU A 128 -14.97 -15.04 -7.03
N MET A 129 -14.75 -14.34 -8.15
CA MET A 129 -15.53 -14.51 -9.37
C MET A 129 -15.34 -15.94 -9.91
N ARG A 130 -16.40 -16.75 -9.90
CA ARG A 130 -16.39 -18.17 -10.30
C ARG A 130 -15.95 -18.31 -11.76
N GLN A 131 -14.70 -18.67 -11.98
CA GLN A 131 -14.17 -18.95 -13.32
C GLN A 131 -13.57 -20.35 -13.37
N LEU A 132 -14.15 -21.21 -14.21
CA LEU A 132 -13.53 -22.48 -14.60
C LEU A 132 -12.20 -22.19 -15.32
N LYS A 133 -11.09 -22.65 -14.75
CA LYS A 133 -9.75 -22.51 -15.32
C LYS A 133 -9.01 -23.84 -15.29
N GLY A 134 -8.13 -24.06 -16.28
CA GLY A 134 -7.28 -25.25 -16.36
C GLY A 134 -7.97 -26.48 -16.95
N ILE A 135 -7.41 -27.65 -16.70
CA ILE A 135 -7.92 -28.94 -17.21
C ILE A 135 -8.88 -29.54 -16.18
N ILE A 136 -10.12 -29.77 -16.59
CA ILE A 136 -11.13 -30.45 -15.77
C ILE A 136 -10.92 -31.97 -15.86
N PRO A 137 -10.68 -32.68 -14.75
CA PRO A 137 -10.45 -34.12 -14.78
C PRO A 137 -11.78 -34.87 -14.96
N ILE A 138 -12.11 -35.22 -16.21
CA ILE A 138 -13.33 -35.97 -16.55
C ILE A 138 -13.07 -37.46 -16.79
N CYS A 139 -14.01 -38.31 -16.40
CA CYS A 139 -14.01 -39.72 -16.76
C CYS A 139 -14.25 -39.86 -18.26
N ALA A 140 -13.34 -40.51 -18.99
CA ALA A 140 -13.48 -40.68 -20.44
C ALA A 140 -14.76 -41.45 -20.85
N SER A 141 -15.23 -42.37 -20.00
CA SER A 141 -16.39 -43.21 -20.24
C SER A 141 -17.72 -42.49 -19.95
N CYS A 142 -17.90 -42.00 -18.72
CA CYS A 142 -19.20 -41.44 -18.28
C CYS A 142 -19.25 -39.91 -18.20
N LYS A 143 -18.16 -39.21 -18.55
CA LYS A 143 -18.04 -37.74 -18.59
C LYS A 143 -18.28 -37.01 -17.25
N ARG A 144 -18.38 -37.75 -16.13
CA ARG A 144 -18.39 -37.16 -14.79
C ARG A 144 -17.05 -36.49 -14.46
N VAL A 145 -17.11 -35.39 -13.71
CA VAL A 145 -15.95 -34.64 -13.21
C VAL A 145 -15.51 -35.23 -11.87
N ARG A 146 -14.21 -35.41 -11.67
CA ARG A 146 -13.65 -35.84 -10.39
C ARG A 146 -13.52 -34.66 -9.43
N ILE A 147 -14.16 -34.74 -8.26
CA ILE A 147 -14.06 -33.72 -7.20
C ILE A 147 -12.87 -34.01 -6.29
N ASP A 148 -12.73 -35.28 -5.86
CA ASP A 148 -11.64 -35.76 -5.00
C ASP A 148 -11.23 -37.20 -5.38
N ALA A 149 -10.49 -37.91 -4.54
CA ALA A 149 -9.99 -39.26 -4.84
C ALA A 149 -11.11 -40.28 -5.12
N ASP A 150 -12.24 -40.16 -4.42
CA ASP A 150 -13.32 -41.17 -4.42
C ASP A 150 -14.66 -40.59 -4.93
N SER A 151 -14.75 -39.27 -5.11
CA SER A 151 -15.99 -38.58 -5.47
C SER A 151 -16.03 -38.08 -6.91
N TRP A 152 -17.16 -38.33 -7.58
CA TRP A 152 -17.43 -37.91 -8.96
C TRP A 152 -18.80 -37.25 -9.07
N GLN A 153 -18.89 -36.18 -9.86
CA GLN A 153 -20.10 -35.38 -10.05
C GLN A 153 -20.45 -35.27 -11.54
N GLN A 154 -21.72 -34.99 -11.85
CA GLN A 154 -22.10 -34.67 -13.22
C GLN A 154 -21.42 -33.38 -13.71
N LEU A 155 -21.05 -33.36 -14.99
CA LEU A 155 -20.39 -32.22 -15.62
C LEU A 155 -21.23 -30.95 -15.55
N GLU A 156 -22.53 -31.03 -15.83
CA GLU A 156 -23.42 -29.86 -15.78
C GLU A 156 -23.51 -29.26 -14.37
N ALA A 157 -23.62 -30.12 -13.34
CA ALA A 157 -23.63 -29.69 -11.94
C ALA A 157 -22.32 -29.01 -11.55
N TYR A 158 -21.18 -29.63 -11.90
CA TYR A 158 -19.86 -29.05 -11.68
C TYR A 158 -19.71 -27.68 -12.37
N ILE A 159 -20.14 -27.55 -13.62
CA ILE A 159 -20.03 -26.30 -14.38
C ILE A 159 -20.91 -25.20 -13.76
N ARG A 160 -22.15 -25.51 -13.33
CA ARG A 160 -23.02 -24.55 -12.65
C ARG A 160 -22.45 -24.08 -11.30
N GLU A 161 -21.75 -24.96 -10.59
CA GLU A 161 -21.13 -24.61 -9.31
C GLU A 161 -19.90 -23.72 -9.47
N HIS A 162 -19.18 -23.85 -10.59
CA HIS A 162 -17.86 -23.22 -10.79
C HIS A 162 -17.85 -22.17 -11.90
N SER A 163 -18.99 -21.84 -12.50
CA SER A 163 -19.15 -20.78 -13.50
C SER A 163 -20.58 -20.23 -13.51
N GLU A 164 -20.80 -19.20 -14.32
CA GLU A 164 -22.14 -18.60 -14.53
C GLU A 164 -22.94 -19.29 -15.64
N ALA A 165 -22.47 -20.42 -16.20
CA ALA A 165 -23.14 -21.09 -17.31
C ALA A 165 -24.43 -21.81 -16.89
N ASP A 166 -25.47 -21.67 -17.73
CA ASP A 166 -26.73 -22.40 -17.64
C ASP A 166 -26.91 -23.31 -18.86
N PHE A 167 -27.69 -24.39 -18.71
CA PHE A 167 -27.85 -25.43 -19.73
C PHE A 167 -29.32 -25.61 -20.10
N SER A 168 -29.62 -25.51 -21.38
CA SER A 168 -30.88 -25.98 -21.97
C SER A 168 -30.70 -27.41 -22.49
N HIS A 169 -31.69 -28.28 -22.27
CA HIS A 169 -31.66 -29.64 -22.79
C HIS A 169 -32.47 -29.75 -24.08
N GLY A 170 -31.85 -30.29 -25.12
CA GLY A 170 -32.46 -30.55 -26.43
C GLY A 170 -31.77 -31.72 -27.12
N LEU A 171 -32.44 -32.30 -28.12
CA LEU A 171 -31.86 -33.36 -28.95
C LEU A 171 -31.24 -32.74 -30.21
N CYS A 172 -29.96 -33.04 -30.48
CA CYS A 172 -29.37 -32.73 -31.78
C CYS A 172 -30.04 -33.59 -32.88
N PRO A 173 -29.91 -33.21 -34.17
CA PRO A 173 -30.52 -33.96 -35.27
C PRO A 173 -30.19 -35.46 -35.27
N ASP A 174 -28.92 -35.83 -35.05
CA ASP A 174 -28.49 -37.24 -35.04
C ASP A 174 -29.15 -38.05 -33.92
N CYS A 175 -29.23 -37.46 -32.72
CA CYS A 175 -29.92 -38.10 -31.59
C CYS A 175 -31.43 -38.17 -31.85
N LEU A 176 -32.02 -37.12 -32.41
CA LEU A 176 -33.44 -37.10 -32.75
C LEU A 176 -33.77 -38.22 -33.74
N GLU A 177 -32.99 -38.38 -34.81
CA GLU A 177 -33.18 -39.45 -35.80
C GLU A 177 -32.96 -40.84 -35.20
N LYS A 178 -31.95 -40.99 -34.33
CA LYS A 178 -31.66 -42.27 -33.67
C LYS A 178 -32.78 -42.74 -32.73
N TYR A 179 -33.31 -41.83 -31.90
CA TYR A 179 -34.29 -42.17 -30.87
C TYR A 179 -35.73 -42.02 -31.36
N PHE A 180 -35.97 -41.19 -32.37
CA PHE A 180 -37.28 -40.91 -32.96
C PHE A 180 -37.20 -40.93 -34.50
N PRO A 181 -36.81 -42.06 -35.12
CA PRO A 181 -36.76 -42.17 -36.57
C PRO A 181 -38.15 -41.99 -37.17
N ALA A 182 -38.24 -41.25 -38.27
CA ALA A 182 -39.51 -41.12 -38.99
C ALA A 182 -40.00 -42.51 -39.45
N PRO A 183 -41.32 -42.78 -39.37
CA PRO A 183 -41.87 -44.03 -39.87
C PRO A 183 -41.49 -44.21 -41.34
N LYS A 184 -40.98 -45.40 -41.70
CA LYS A 184 -40.69 -45.74 -43.10
C LYS A 184 -42.00 -45.67 -43.88
N LYS A 185 -42.06 -44.79 -44.89
CA LYS A 185 -43.17 -44.75 -45.83
C LYS A 185 -43.11 -46.04 -46.67
N GLU A 186 -44.15 -46.87 -46.56
CA GLU A 186 -44.42 -47.99 -47.46
C GLU A 186 -44.84 -47.50 -48.84
#